data_AF-A0A1Y6M6U9-F1
#
_entry.id   AF-A0A1Y6M6U9-F1
#
_cell.length_a   1.000
_cell.length_b   1.000
_cell.length_c   1.000
_cell.angle_alpha   90.00
_cell.angle_beta   90.00
_cell.angle_gamma   90.00
#
_symmetry.space_group_name_H-M   'P 1'
#
loop_
_entity.id
_entity.type
_entity.pdbx_description
1 polymer ?
#
loop_
_entity_poly.entity_id
_entity_poly.type
_entity_poly.pdbx_seq_one_letter_code
_entity_poly.pdbx_strand_id
1 'polypeptide(L)'
;MFPQATILDPLFWMVMGAIQLYLFQNARYWAAEFKLNMTPAKWLLVGGWWGSFLLTIAGAFTLLGENEGNAGWYFLGVVGTALVIAGFGIARLLIWLRDRHTIKTV
;
A
#
# COMPACT_ATOMS: atom_id res chain seq x y z
N MET A 1 -25.93 13.35 -18.10
CA MET A 1 -25.37 13.00 -16.78
C MET A 1 -24.56 11.73 -16.98
N PHE A 2 -23.28 11.75 -16.60
CA PHE A 2 -22.42 10.56 -16.70
C PHE A 2 -23.09 9.38 -15.96
N PRO A 3 -23.21 8.19 -16.57
CA PRO A 3 -23.79 7.01 -15.92
C PRO A 3 -23.04 6.58 -14.65
N GLN A 4 -21.83 7.11 -14.44
CA GLN A 4 -20.98 6.87 -13.26
C GLN A 4 -21.39 7.68 -12.02
N ALA A 5 -22.20 8.74 -12.13
CA ALA A 5 -22.53 9.60 -10.99
C ALA A 5 -23.70 9.06 -10.13
N THR A 6 -23.64 7.80 -9.71
CA THR A 6 -24.53 7.28 -8.66
C THR A 6 -23.92 7.58 -7.28
N ILE A 7 -24.76 7.67 -6.25
CA ILE A 7 -24.29 7.88 -4.85
C ILE A 7 -23.28 6.81 -4.38
N LEU A 8 -23.21 5.67 -5.08
CA LEU A 8 -22.30 4.58 -4.81
C LEU A 8 -20.83 4.96 -5.06
N ASP A 9 -20.53 5.79 -6.05
CA ASP A 9 -19.16 6.21 -6.35
C ASP A 9 -18.50 7.00 -5.21
N PRO A 10 -19.09 8.11 -4.71
CA PRO A 10 -18.52 8.82 -3.57
C PRO A 10 -18.52 7.97 -2.29
N LEU A 11 -19.52 7.12 -2.08
CA LEU A 11 -19.54 6.16 -0.95
C LEU A 11 -18.38 5.17 -1.02
N PHE A 12 -18.10 4.62 -2.21
CA PHE A 12 -16.97 3.71 -2.42
C PHE A 12 -15.65 4.37 -2.03
N TRP A 13 -15.39 5.59 -2.53
CA TRP A 13 -14.15 6.30 -2.21
C TRP A 13 -14.04 6.69 -0.72
N MET A 14 -15.15 7.07 -0.08
CA MET A 14 -15.18 7.31 1.37
C MET A 14 -14.84 6.05 2.17
N VAL A 15 -15.43 4.91 1.81
CA VAL A 15 -15.13 3.62 2.46
C VAL A 15 -13.67 3.23 2.24
N MET A 16 -13.14 3.39 1.03
CA MET A 16 -11.73 3.11 0.72
C MET A 16 -10.79 4.00 1.56
N GLY A 17 -11.10 5.29 1.70
CA GLY A 17 -10.34 6.19 2.57
C GLY A 17 -10.40 5.78 4.04
N ALA A 18 -11.58 5.41 4.55
CA ALA A 18 -11.74 4.94 5.92
C ALA A 18 -10.94 3.66 6.21
N ILE A 19 -10.93 2.70 5.27
CA ILE A 19 -10.13 1.47 5.37
C ILE A 19 -8.63 1.81 5.43
N GLN A 20 -8.15 2.74 4.61
CA GLN A 20 -6.75 3.16 4.64
C GLN A 20 -6.35 3.79 5.97
N LEU A 21 -7.19 4.69 6.52
CA LEU A 21 -6.96 5.28 7.84
C LEU A 21 -6.91 4.21 8.92
N TYR A 22 -7.85 3.26 8.89
CA TYR A 22 -7.88 2.14 9.83
C TYR A 22 -6.61 1.29 9.76
N LEU A 23 -6.12 0.96 8.56
CA LEU A 23 -4.87 0.23 8.37
C LEU A 23 -3.67 0.97 8.98
N PHE A 24 -3.53 2.27 8.71
CA PHE A 24 -2.43 3.07 9.24
C PHE A 24 -2.49 3.27 10.75
N GLN A 25 -3.69 3.47 11.31
CA GLN A 25 -3.88 3.59 12.74
C GLN A 25 -3.45 2.30 13.46
N ASN A 26 -3.69 1.14 12.84
CA ASN A 26 -3.32 -0.16 13.39
C ASN A 26 -1.90 -0.61 13.06
N ALA A 27 -1.21 0.04 12.12
CA ALA A 27 0.12 -0.38 11.66
C ALA A 27 1.14 -0.46 12.82
N ARG A 28 1.05 0.43 13.81
CA ARG A 28 1.92 0.40 15.00
C ARG A 28 1.68 -0.83 15.87
N TYR A 29 0.42 -1.25 16.02
CA TYR A 29 0.08 -2.45 16.80
C TYR A 29 0.62 -3.71 16.12
N TRP A 30 0.47 -3.82 14.80
CA TRP A 30 1.03 -4.94 14.05
C TRP A 30 2.55 -4.98 14.16
N ALA A 31 3.23 -3.84 14.01
CA ALA A 31 4.68 -3.78 14.18
C ALA A 31 5.13 -4.26 15.57
N ALA A 32 4.39 -3.90 16.62
CA ALA A 32 4.66 -4.36 17.98
C ALA A 32 4.42 -5.87 18.16
N GLU A 33 3.33 -6.40 17.61
CA GLU A 33 2.99 -7.83 17.64
C GLU A 33 4.06 -8.68 16.95
N PHE A 34 4.57 -8.23 15.80
CA PHE A 34 5.67 -8.87 15.08
C PHE A 34 7.07 -8.58 15.66
N LYS A 35 7.14 -7.82 16.76
CA LYS A 35 8.37 -7.36 17.44
C LYS A 35 9.32 -6.65 16.48
N LEU A 36 8.79 -5.91 15.50
CA LEU A 36 9.57 -5.15 14.54
C LEU A 36 10.07 -3.86 15.19
N ASN A 37 11.40 -3.70 15.23
CA ASN A 37 12.00 -2.44 15.67
C ASN A 37 11.89 -1.39 14.55
N MET A 38 10.78 -0.65 14.52
CA MET A 38 10.44 0.33 13.50
C MET A 38 11.01 1.72 13.81
N THR A 39 12.10 2.08 13.14
CA THR A 39 12.66 3.44 13.16
C THR A 39 11.88 4.36 12.21
N PRO A 40 12.00 5.71 12.33
CA PRO A 40 11.37 6.64 11.40
C PRO A 40 11.69 6.36 9.93
N ALA A 41 12.91 5.93 9.62
CA ALA A 41 13.31 5.54 8.26
C ALA A 41 12.55 4.30 7.74
N LYS A 42 12.33 3.30 8.60
CA LYS A 42 11.55 2.10 8.24
C LYS A 42 10.06 2.45 8.04
N TRP A 43 9.53 3.37 8.85
CA TRP A 43 8.19 3.90 8.66
C TRP A 43 8.04 4.66 7.34
N LEU A 44 9.02 5.50 6.99
CA LEU A 44 9.03 6.19 5.70
C LEU A 44 9.14 5.21 4.53
N LEU A 45 9.94 4.14 4.64
CA LEU A 45 10.04 3.11 3.61
C LEU A 45 8.69 2.41 3.38
N VAL A 46 8.03 1.94 4.46
CA VAL A 46 6.73 1.26 4.36
C VAL A 46 5.64 2.22 3.90
N GLY A 47 5.59 3.42 4.47
CA GLY A 47 4.62 4.44 4.10
C GLY A 47 4.78 4.93 2.66
N GLY A 48 6.03 5.11 2.20
CA GLY A 48 6.35 5.46 0.82
C GLY A 48 5.93 4.35 -0.16
N TRP A 49 6.26 3.09 0.14
CA TRP A 49 5.80 1.94 -0.63
C TRP A 49 4.27 1.88 -0.73
N TRP A 50 3.58 2.03 0.40
CA TRP A 50 2.12 2.01 0.44
C TRP A 50 1.52 3.18 -0.35
N GLY A 51 2.07 4.38 -0.20
CA GLY A 51 1.66 5.55 -0.98
C GLY A 51 1.81 5.33 -2.48
N SER A 52 2.95 4.76 -2.92
CA SER A 52 3.15 4.38 -4.32
C SER A 52 2.11 3.36 -4.80
N PHE A 53 1.78 2.36 -3.97
CA PHE A 53 0.76 1.36 -4.29
C PHE A 53 -0.62 1.99 -4.50
N LEU A 54 -1.02 2.91 -3.62
CA LEU A 54 -2.26 3.67 -3.76
C LEU A 54 -2.27 4.55 -5.01
N LEU A 55 -1.17 5.23 -5.32
CA LEU A 55 -1.04 6.03 -6.54
C LEU A 55 -1.13 5.19 -7.80
N THR A 56 -0.55 3.97 -7.80
CA THR A 56 -0.69 3.04 -8.92
C THR A 56 -2.13 2.60 -9.12
N ILE A 57 -2.84 2.26 -8.04
CA ILE A 57 -4.26 1.91 -8.10
C ILE A 57 -5.06 3.10 -8.65
N ALA A 58 -4.91 4.29 -8.05
CA ALA A 58 -5.63 5.49 -8.48
C ALA A 58 -5.35 5.82 -9.95
N GLY A 59 -4.07 5.85 -10.36
CA GLY A 59 -3.67 6.14 -11.74
C GLY A 59 -4.21 5.10 -12.74
N ALA A 60 -4.23 3.82 -12.39
CA ALA A 60 -4.83 2.79 -13.24
C ALA A 60 -6.33 3.00 -13.43
N PHE A 61 -7.06 3.33 -12.37
CA PHE A 61 -8.50 3.62 -12.44
C PHE A 61 -8.79 4.91 -13.23
N THR A 62 -7.92 5.92 -13.14
CA THR A 62 -8.01 7.11 -14.01
C THR A 62 -7.89 6.72 -15.49
N LEU A 63 -6.87 5.96 -15.87
CA LEU A 63 -6.68 5.50 -17.26
C LEU A 63 -7.84 4.62 -17.75
N LEU A 64 -8.37 3.75 -16.89
CA LEU A 64 -9.56 2.95 -17.19
C LEU A 64 -10.80 3.83 -17.44
N GLY A 65 -10.93 4.95 -16.72
CA GLY A 65 -12.00 5.93 -16.89
C GLY A 65 -11.86 6.80 -18.14
N GLU A 66 -10.63 7.03 -18.63
CA GLU A 66 -10.32 7.86 -19.79
C GLU A 66 -10.37 7.11 -21.13
N ASN A 67 -11.03 5.94 -21.18
CA ASN A 67 -11.06 5.01 -22.33
C ASN A 67 -9.70 4.44 -22.74
N GLU A 68 -8.65 4.60 -21.93
CA GLU A 68 -7.34 3.98 -22.12
C GLU A 68 -7.21 2.67 -21.32
N GLY A 69 -8.25 1.83 -21.40
CA GLY A 69 -8.37 0.68 -20.49
C GLY A 69 -7.21 -0.31 -20.56
N ASN A 70 -6.62 -0.50 -21.75
CA ASN A 70 -5.45 -1.37 -21.90
C ASN A 70 -4.21 -0.80 -21.18
N ALA A 71 -4.02 0.53 -21.20
CA ALA A 71 -2.95 1.20 -20.47
C ALA A 71 -3.18 1.11 -18.95
N GLY A 72 -4.42 1.28 -18.50
CA GLY A 72 -4.81 1.10 -17.10
C GLY A 72 -4.52 -0.32 -16.59
N TRP A 73 -4.93 -1.35 -17.33
CA TRP A 73 -4.63 -2.74 -16.99
C TRP A 73 -3.14 -3.06 -17.03
N TYR A 74 -2.39 -2.55 -18.01
CA TYR A 74 -0.95 -2.75 -18.07
C TYR A 74 -0.22 -2.05 -16.92
N PHE A 75 -0.61 -0.82 -16.58
CA PHE A 75 -0.04 -0.08 -15.47
C PHE A 75 -0.31 -0.79 -14.14
N LEU A 76 -1.56 -1.20 -13.90
CA LEU A 76 -1.94 -1.97 -12.71
C LEU A 76 -1.25 -3.34 -12.66
N GLY A 77 -1.19 -4.04 -13.80
CA GLY A 77 -0.58 -5.36 -13.91
C GLY A 77 0.93 -5.32 -13.67
N VAL A 78 1.65 -4.45 -14.38
CA VAL A 78 3.12 -4.41 -14.30
C VAL A 78 3.60 -3.66 -13.07
N VAL A 79 3.18 -2.40 -12.90
CA VAL A 79 3.64 -1.57 -11.78
C VAL A 79 3.03 -2.07 -10.47
N GLY A 80 1.76 -2.45 -10.48
CA GLY A 80 1.11 -3.03 -9.29
C GLY A 80 1.77 -4.34 -8.87
N THR A 81 2.06 -5.26 -9.80
CA THR A 81 2.78 -6.51 -9.45
C THR A 81 4.18 -6.22 -8.91
N ALA A 82 4.92 -5.30 -9.53
CA ALA A 82 6.24 -4.90 -9.05
C ALA A 82 6.17 -4.35 -7.62
N LEU A 83 5.15 -3.54 -7.30
CA LEU A 83 4.92 -3.04 -5.95
C LEU A 83 4.50 -4.14 -4.97
N VAL A 84 3.69 -5.12 -5.38
CA VAL A 84 3.37 -6.28 -4.53
C VAL A 84 4.66 -7.04 -4.17
N ILE A 85 5.51 -7.33 -5.15
CA ILE A 85 6.80 -8.00 -4.94
C ILE A 85 7.68 -7.16 -4.00
N ALA A 86 7.75 -5.84 -4.22
CA ALA A 86 8.49 -4.94 -3.35
C ALA A 86 7.96 -4.96 -1.91
N GLY A 87 6.64 -5.05 -1.72
CA GLY A 87 6.00 -5.16 -0.41
C GLY A 87 6.44 -6.42 0.34
N PHE A 88 6.42 -7.57 -0.33
CA PHE A 88 6.97 -8.82 0.22
C PHE A 88 8.46 -8.69 0.55
N GLY A 89 9.24 -8.04 -0.32
CA GLY A 89 10.66 -7.76 -0.09
C GLY A 89 10.91 -6.91 1.15
N ILE A 90 10.15 -5.82 1.34
CA ILE A 90 10.22 -4.96 2.52
C ILE A 90 9.83 -5.73 3.77
N ALA A 91 8.73 -6.48 3.75
CA ALA A 91 8.32 -7.31 4.88
C ALA A 91 9.42 -8.31 5.28
N ARG A 92 9.99 -9.01 4.29
CA ARG A 92 11.10 -9.96 4.49
C ARG A 92 12.33 -9.28 5.07
N LEU A 93 12.68 -8.08 4.59
CA LEU A 93 13.80 -7.27 5.07
C LEU A 93 13.59 -6.84 6.52
N LEU A 94 12.39 -6.36 6.88
CA LEU A 94 12.07 -5.93 8.24
C LEU A 94 12.18 -7.09 9.24
N ILE A 95 11.68 -8.27 8.87
CA ILE A 95 11.80 -9.49 9.68
C ILE A 95 13.26 -9.90 9.82
N TRP A 96 14.04 -9.88 8.73
CA TRP A 96 15.46 -10.22 8.78
C TRP A 96 16.26 -9.25 9.68
N LEU A 97 15.97 -7.95 9.59
CA LEU A 97 16.61 -6.93 10.44
C LEU A 97 16.26 -7.09 11.91
N ARG A 98 15.01 -7.49 12.23
CA ARG A 98 14.61 -7.83 13.60
C ARG A 98 15.53 -8.91 14.17
N ASP A 99 15.66 -10.03 13.46
CA ASP A 99 16.41 -11.19 13.94
C ASP A 99 17.90 -10.85 14.15
N ARG A 100 18.48 -10.02 13.27
CA ARG A 100 19.86 -9.52 13.38
C ARG A 100 20.09 -8.64 14.60
N HIS A 101 19.10 -7.86 15.02
CA HIS A 101 19.21 -7.04 16.23
C HIS A 101 19.11 -7.88 17.51
N THR A 102 18.28 -8.93 17.51
CA THR A 102 18.15 -9.84 18.65
C THR A 102 19.46 -10.58 18.96
N ILE A 103 20.21 -10.98 17.93
CA ILE A 103 21.50 -11.70 18.11
C ILE A 103 22.59 -10.82 18.74
N LYS A 104 22.54 -9.49 18.59
CA LYS A 104 23.56 -8.58 19.15
C LYS A 104 23.35 -8.20 20.62
N THR A 105 22.28 -8.67 21.24
CA THR A 105 21.88 -8.29 22.61
C THR A 105 21.97 -9.45 23.62
N VAL A 106 22.55 -10.58 23.19
CA VAL A 106 22.94 -11.72 24.02
C VAL A 106 24.46 -11.78 24.06
#